data_AF-A0ABC8UU74-F1
#
_entry.id   AF-A0ABC8UU74-F1
#
_cell.length_a   1.000
_cell.length_b   1.000
_cell.length_c   1.000
_cell.angle_alpha   90.00
_cell.angle_beta   90.00
_cell.angle_gamma   90.00
#
_symmetry.space_group_name_H-M   'P 1'
#
loop_
_entity.id
_entity.type
_entity.pdbx_description
1 polymer ?
#
loop_
_entity_poly.entity_id
_entity_poly.type
_entity_poly.pdbx_seq_one_letter_code
_entity_poly.pdbx_strand_id
1 'polypeptide(L)'
;MGTFHGKPSGCLMYELSHSLRKNTNELLWFACLALTDQFVHERLTNERYQAGVMELEQHINSSGNLDAVTLVTLKDGTKVSAPDCSRIAYEDEPRLMLLQEWNLFDSMLCSSYIATKLKTWSDNGIKRMQLILARMGFAREECRQKFQFMSVDIKRRMKDMFEKFLPEYGLTEFYYRGFLLLHGYSSKVSAADVVYGVTALLESSVESDGSCASKQFGVAYDALSLSKLEKLEIGMQQAIKVQRAILRQGSAAITKKGSIRSGSKFRWGAKMKPLICVCYTQERHQVLIVGVCGKPRLGAVQGNAFGIAFRNAAEETGAEFFHELFESSWIVLDAVAVNSFMIRLTEKLW
;
A
#
# COMPACT_ATOMS: atom_id res chain seq x y z
N MET A 1 16.19 -21.26 -2.93
CA MET A 1 14.82 -21.04 -3.43
C MET A 1 14.09 -20.16 -2.43
N GLY A 2 13.13 -19.34 -2.86
CA GLY A 2 12.40 -18.43 -1.98
C GLY A 2 11.01 -18.13 -2.52
N THR A 3 10.13 -17.59 -1.68
CA THR A 3 8.73 -17.31 -2.02
C THR A 3 8.55 -15.96 -2.71
N PHE A 4 7.60 -15.88 -3.63
CA PHE A 4 7.30 -14.66 -4.37
C PHE A 4 5.82 -14.63 -4.78
N HIS A 5 5.30 -13.44 -5.09
CA HIS A 5 3.95 -13.28 -5.62
C HIS A 5 3.96 -13.32 -7.15
N GLY A 6 3.01 -14.09 -7.71
CA GLY A 6 2.70 -14.13 -9.14
C GLY A 6 1.67 -13.07 -9.54
N LYS A 7 0.99 -13.29 -10.68
CA LYS A 7 -0.10 -12.44 -11.15
C LYS A 7 -1.20 -12.35 -10.06
N PRO A 8 -1.77 -11.16 -9.77
CA PRO A 8 -2.84 -11.03 -8.78
C PRO A 8 -4.03 -11.92 -9.10
N SER A 9 -4.57 -12.60 -8.08
CA SER A 9 -5.71 -13.51 -8.25
C SER A 9 -6.96 -12.82 -8.83
N GLY A 10 -7.20 -11.55 -8.48
CA GLY A 10 -8.30 -10.77 -9.04
C GLY A 10 -8.20 -10.57 -10.55
N CYS A 11 -6.99 -10.39 -11.09
CA CYS A 11 -6.78 -10.29 -12.54
C CYS A 11 -7.07 -11.63 -13.24
N LEU A 12 -6.60 -12.75 -12.67
CA LEU A 12 -6.87 -14.10 -13.21
C LEU A 12 -8.38 -14.40 -13.23
N MET A 13 -9.10 -14.04 -12.16
CA MET A 13 -10.56 -14.23 -12.08
C MET A 13 -11.31 -13.36 -13.11
N TYR A 14 -10.80 -12.16 -13.39
CA TYR A 14 -11.34 -11.33 -14.45
C TYR A 14 -11.10 -11.93 -15.83
N GLU A 15 -9.89 -12.40 -16.14
CA GLU A 15 -9.57 -13.07 -17.41
C GLU A 15 -10.47 -14.30 -17.65
N LEU A 16 -10.71 -15.10 -16.60
CA LEU A 16 -11.64 -16.21 -16.66
C LEU A 16 -13.07 -15.74 -16.97
N SER A 17 -13.53 -14.71 -16.26
CA SER A 17 -14.86 -14.14 -16.48
C SER A 17 -15.03 -13.55 -17.88
N HIS A 18 -13.99 -12.91 -18.40
CA HIS A 18 -13.94 -12.37 -19.75
C HIS A 18 -13.99 -13.48 -20.81
N SER A 19 -13.22 -14.56 -20.62
CA SER A 19 -13.24 -15.74 -21.50
C SER A 19 -14.63 -16.40 -21.55
N LEU A 20 -15.37 -16.37 -20.44
CA LEU A 20 -16.74 -16.86 -20.33
C LEU A 20 -17.80 -15.84 -20.78
N ARG A 21 -17.41 -14.64 -21.21
CA ARG A 21 -18.30 -13.51 -21.56
C ARG A 21 -19.25 -13.11 -20.43
N LYS A 22 -18.80 -13.26 -19.18
CA LYS A 22 -19.48 -12.85 -17.94
C LYS A 22 -18.74 -11.74 -17.22
N ASN A 23 -17.88 -10.99 -17.92
CA ASN A 23 -17.17 -9.86 -17.35
C ASN A 23 -18.13 -8.69 -17.10
N THR A 24 -18.00 -8.07 -15.94
CA THR A 24 -18.72 -6.84 -15.56
C THR A 24 -17.70 -5.75 -15.23
N ASN A 25 -18.14 -4.48 -15.22
CA ASN A 25 -17.29 -3.37 -14.78
C ASN A 25 -16.85 -3.54 -13.32
N GLU A 26 -17.70 -4.12 -12.46
CA GLU A 26 -17.34 -4.41 -11.07
C GLU A 26 -16.18 -5.42 -10.97
N LEU A 27 -16.22 -6.50 -11.75
CA LEU A 27 -15.12 -7.48 -11.78
C LEU A 27 -13.82 -6.85 -12.32
N LEU A 28 -13.92 -5.96 -13.31
CA LEU A 28 -12.76 -5.21 -13.83
C LEU A 28 -12.18 -4.29 -12.75
N TRP A 29 -13.04 -3.63 -11.97
CA TRP A 29 -12.63 -2.80 -10.85
C TRP A 29 -11.90 -3.62 -9.78
N PHE A 30 -12.40 -4.79 -9.42
CA PHE A 30 -11.72 -5.68 -8.46
C PHE A 30 -10.38 -6.19 -8.99
N ALA A 31 -10.22 -6.39 -10.30
CA ALA A 31 -8.92 -6.68 -10.89
C ALA A 31 -7.93 -5.50 -10.73
N CYS A 32 -8.40 -4.26 -10.92
CA CYS A 32 -7.61 -3.05 -10.69
C CYS A 32 -7.19 -2.93 -9.21
N LEU A 33 -8.11 -3.20 -8.27
CA LEU A 33 -7.81 -3.22 -6.83
C LEU A 33 -6.77 -4.29 -6.47
N ALA A 34 -6.91 -5.52 -7.01
CA ALA A 34 -5.98 -6.61 -6.73
C ALA A 34 -4.56 -6.33 -7.25
N LEU A 35 -4.43 -5.71 -8.43
CA LEU A 35 -3.12 -5.27 -8.94
C LEU A 35 -2.53 -4.16 -8.08
N THR A 36 -3.36 -3.20 -7.67
CA THR A 36 -2.96 -2.08 -6.83
C THR A 36 -2.53 -2.54 -5.43
N ASP A 37 -3.21 -3.55 -4.85
CA ASP A 37 -2.82 -4.17 -3.57
C ASP A 37 -1.38 -4.69 -3.60
N GLN A 38 -1.03 -5.49 -4.61
CA GLN A 38 0.32 -6.03 -4.71
C GLN A 38 1.37 -4.93 -4.93
N PHE A 39 1.01 -3.84 -5.61
CA PHE A 39 1.91 -2.72 -5.86
C PHE A 39 2.13 -1.87 -4.59
N VAL A 40 1.06 -1.47 -3.92
CA VAL A 40 1.10 -0.65 -2.69
C VAL A 40 1.85 -1.35 -1.57
N HIS A 41 1.68 -2.67 -1.43
CA HIS A 41 2.41 -3.48 -0.45
C HIS A 41 3.80 -3.94 -0.92
N GLU A 42 4.32 -3.39 -2.03
CA GLU A 42 5.66 -3.66 -2.56
C GLU A 42 5.93 -5.16 -2.86
N ARG A 43 4.87 -5.93 -3.11
CA ARG A 43 4.92 -7.37 -3.48
C ARG A 43 5.27 -7.58 -4.95
N LEU A 44 5.14 -6.52 -5.76
CA LEU A 44 5.34 -6.53 -7.21
C LEU A 44 6.50 -5.61 -7.63
N THR A 45 7.25 -6.03 -8.65
CA THR A 45 8.23 -5.18 -9.35
C THR A 45 7.53 -4.08 -10.13
N ASN A 46 8.19 -2.93 -10.37
CA ASN A 46 7.61 -1.86 -11.17
C ASN A 46 7.25 -2.31 -12.59
N GLU A 47 8.06 -3.18 -13.20
CA GLU A 47 7.88 -3.63 -14.59
C GLU A 47 6.68 -4.56 -14.73
N ARG A 48 6.52 -5.50 -13.78
CA ARG A 48 5.30 -6.34 -13.72
C ARG A 48 4.04 -5.54 -13.43
N TYR A 49 4.14 -4.48 -12.60
CA TYR A 49 3.02 -3.58 -12.38
C TYR A 49 2.62 -2.88 -13.67
N GLN A 50 3.59 -2.29 -14.39
CA GLN A 50 3.34 -1.65 -15.68
C GLN A 50 2.73 -2.60 -16.71
N ALA A 51 3.21 -3.84 -16.79
CA ALA A 51 2.63 -4.85 -17.67
C ALA A 51 1.15 -5.15 -17.33
N GLY A 52 0.84 -5.33 -16.03
CA GLY A 52 -0.54 -5.54 -15.59
C GLY A 52 -1.42 -4.31 -15.81
N VAL A 53 -0.87 -3.10 -15.67
CA VAL A 53 -1.58 -1.85 -15.95
C VAL A 53 -1.94 -1.76 -17.42
N MET A 54 -1.01 -2.03 -18.34
CA MET A 54 -1.27 -2.02 -19.78
C MET A 54 -2.39 -3.00 -20.17
N GLU A 55 -2.41 -4.19 -19.57
CA GLU A 55 -3.47 -5.19 -19.80
C GLU A 55 -4.84 -4.68 -19.33
N LEU A 56 -4.91 -4.11 -18.13
CA LEU A 56 -6.16 -3.57 -17.59
C LEU A 56 -6.63 -2.31 -18.35
N GLU A 57 -5.72 -1.43 -18.78
CA GLU A 57 -6.04 -0.28 -19.64
C GLU A 57 -6.70 -0.73 -20.94
N GLN A 58 -6.17 -1.79 -21.59
CA GLN A 58 -6.79 -2.36 -22.78
C GLN A 58 -8.22 -2.84 -22.50
N HIS A 59 -8.47 -3.50 -21.37
CA HIS A 59 -9.81 -3.92 -20.98
C HIS A 59 -10.75 -2.73 -20.69
N ILE A 60 -10.27 -1.70 -20.01
CA ILE A 60 -11.02 -0.46 -19.72
C ILE A 60 -11.45 0.20 -21.03
N ASN A 61 -10.52 0.33 -21.98
CA ASN A 61 -10.76 0.94 -23.29
C ASN A 61 -11.76 0.13 -24.11
N SER A 62 -11.60 -1.19 -24.17
CA SER A 62 -12.51 -2.07 -24.92
C SER A 62 -13.93 -2.14 -24.34
N SER A 63 -14.09 -1.87 -23.03
CA SER A 63 -15.38 -1.91 -22.34
C SER A 63 -16.16 -0.60 -22.43
N GLY A 64 -15.65 0.41 -23.14
CA GLY A 64 -16.33 1.70 -23.33
C GLY A 64 -16.42 2.58 -22.08
N ASN A 65 -15.61 2.31 -21.04
CA ASN A 65 -15.65 3.04 -19.77
C ASN A 65 -15.23 4.52 -19.89
N LEU A 66 -14.47 4.89 -20.92
CA LEU A 66 -14.03 6.27 -21.14
C LEU A 66 -15.12 7.19 -21.71
N ASP A 67 -15.99 6.65 -22.58
CA ASP A 67 -16.93 7.43 -23.40
C ASP A 67 -18.41 7.22 -23.05
N ALA A 68 -18.72 6.35 -22.08
CA ALA A 68 -20.10 6.06 -21.65
C ALA A 68 -20.69 7.19 -20.78
N VAL A 69 -20.91 8.37 -21.37
CA VAL A 69 -21.80 9.37 -20.78
C VAL A 69 -23.22 9.02 -21.19
N THR A 70 -23.98 8.38 -20.30
CA THR A 70 -25.41 8.11 -20.52
C THR A 70 -26.14 9.45 -20.54
N LEU A 71 -26.52 9.93 -21.72
CA LEU A 71 -27.34 11.14 -21.85
C LEU A 71 -28.81 10.77 -21.65
N VAL A 72 -29.40 11.17 -20.53
CA VAL A 72 -30.84 11.07 -20.28
C VAL A 72 -31.51 12.35 -20.76
N THR A 73 -32.50 12.20 -21.64
CA THR A 73 -33.31 13.34 -22.08
C THR A 73 -34.48 13.50 -21.11
N LEU A 74 -34.50 14.60 -20.38
CA LEU A 74 -35.61 14.98 -19.50
C LEU A 74 -36.87 15.26 -20.33
N LYS A 75 -38.04 15.30 -19.67
CA LYS A 75 -39.35 15.47 -20.31
C LYS A 75 -39.52 16.80 -21.08
N ASP A 76 -38.65 17.77 -20.82
CA ASP A 76 -38.56 19.07 -21.46
C ASP A 76 -37.61 19.10 -22.68
N GLY A 77 -36.98 17.97 -23.03
CA GLY A 77 -36.00 17.88 -24.11
C GLY A 77 -34.55 18.18 -23.69
N THR A 78 -34.31 18.52 -22.42
CA THR A 78 -32.96 18.79 -21.90
C THR A 78 -32.18 17.48 -21.79
N LYS A 79 -31.06 17.37 -22.51
CA LYS A 79 -30.14 16.24 -22.39
C LYS A 79 -29.23 16.44 -21.18
N VAL A 80 -29.46 15.66 -20.12
CA VAL A 80 -28.65 15.66 -18.89
C VAL A 80 -27.81 14.39 -18.87
N SER A 81 -26.53 14.50 -18.50
CA SER A 81 -25.70 13.31 -18.24
C SER A 81 -26.23 12.61 -16.99
N ALA A 82 -26.77 11.40 -17.14
CA ALA A 82 -27.12 10.52 -16.03
C ALA A 82 -25.90 9.66 -15.68
N PRO A 83 -25.33 9.82 -14.48
CA PRO A 83 -24.14 9.11 -14.06
C PRO A 83 -24.48 7.80 -13.33
N ASP A 84 -25.54 7.12 -13.73
CA ASP A 84 -26.05 5.91 -13.06
C ASP A 84 -25.06 4.74 -13.21
N CYS A 85 -24.06 4.87 -14.09
CA CYS A 85 -23.03 3.88 -14.32
C CYS A 85 -21.69 4.33 -13.73
N SER A 86 -21.20 3.59 -12.73
CA SER A 86 -19.80 3.66 -12.31
C SER A 86 -18.87 3.43 -13.50
N ARG A 87 -17.92 4.32 -13.70
CA ARG A 87 -16.92 4.24 -14.78
C ARG A 87 -15.53 4.08 -14.18
N ILE A 88 -14.70 3.28 -14.82
CA ILE A 88 -13.29 3.11 -14.45
C ILE A 88 -12.44 3.99 -15.36
N ALA A 89 -11.58 4.80 -14.78
CA ALA A 89 -10.58 5.60 -15.46
C ALA A 89 -9.18 5.24 -14.95
N TYR A 90 -8.16 5.69 -15.66
CA TYR A 90 -6.77 5.57 -15.24
C TYR A 90 -6.09 6.94 -15.39
N GLU A 91 -5.31 7.32 -14.40
CA GLU A 91 -4.63 8.63 -14.35
C GLU A 91 -3.25 8.46 -13.69
N ASP A 92 -2.35 9.43 -13.88
CA ASP A 92 -1.10 9.45 -13.11
C ASP A 92 -1.37 9.98 -11.71
N GLU A 93 -1.18 9.13 -10.71
CA GLU A 93 -1.40 9.44 -9.31
C GLU A 93 -0.07 9.63 -8.57
N PRO A 94 0.02 10.59 -7.64
CA PRO A 94 1.23 10.75 -6.84
C PRO A 94 1.35 9.57 -5.84
N ARG A 95 2.58 9.18 -5.49
CA ARG A 95 2.88 8.17 -4.45
C ARG A 95 2.64 8.73 -3.03
N LEU A 96 1.42 9.20 -2.80
CA LEU A 96 0.92 9.76 -1.55
C LEU A 96 -0.23 8.91 -1.05
N MET A 97 -0.28 8.70 0.25
CA MET A 97 -1.32 7.87 0.88
C MET A 97 -2.52 8.72 1.23
N LEU A 98 -3.72 8.33 0.79
CA LEU A 98 -5.01 8.89 1.21
C LEU A 98 -5.06 10.42 1.06
N LEU A 99 -4.53 10.95 -0.04
CA LEU A 99 -4.42 12.39 -0.24
C LEU A 99 -5.78 13.08 -0.17
N GLN A 100 -6.84 12.46 -0.71
CA GLN A 100 -8.20 13.02 -0.67
C GLN A 100 -8.80 13.05 0.75
N GLU A 101 -8.42 12.13 1.63
CA GLU A 101 -8.94 12.05 3.00
C GLU A 101 -8.07 12.77 4.03
N TRP A 102 -6.91 13.27 3.60
CA TRP A 102 -5.90 13.86 4.46
C TRP A 102 -5.48 15.25 3.97
N ASN A 103 -4.41 15.78 4.55
CA ASN A 103 -3.78 17.02 4.10
C ASN A 103 -2.47 16.67 3.36
N LEU A 104 -2.06 17.57 2.47
CA LEU A 104 -0.88 17.34 1.64
C LEU A 104 0.38 17.11 2.48
N PHE A 105 0.58 17.93 3.52
CA PHE A 105 1.79 17.88 4.34
C PHE A 105 1.97 16.53 5.03
N ASP A 106 0.94 16.04 5.71
CA ASP A 106 0.97 14.80 6.46
C ASP A 106 0.98 13.57 5.54
N SER A 107 0.25 13.63 4.41
CA SER A 107 0.28 12.57 3.40
C SER A 107 1.69 12.41 2.82
N MET A 108 2.39 13.53 2.57
CA MET A 108 3.81 13.51 2.19
C MET A 108 4.71 12.98 3.30
N LEU A 109 4.47 13.41 4.55
CA LEU A 109 5.26 12.98 5.71
C LEU A 109 5.21 11.46 5.91
N CYS A 110 4.02 10.89 5.71
CA CYS A 110 3.71 9.49 5.97
C CYS A 110 3.91 8.58 4.74
N SER A 111 4.18 9.13 3.56
CA SER A 111 4.54 8.34 2.38
C SER A 111 5.92 7.71 2.56
N SER A 112 5.98 6.38 2.47
CA SER A 112 7.23 5.60 2.56
C SER A 112 8.29 6.06 1.54
N TYR A 113 7.85 6.47 0.34
CA TYR A 113 8.74 6.95 -0.72
C TYR A 113 9.44 8.26 -0.32
N ILE A 114 8.67 9.23 0.18
CA ILE A 114 9.23 10.52 0.60
C ILE A 114 10.03 10.37 1.89
N ALA A 115 9.51 9.61 2.86
CA ALA A 115 10.12 9.47 4.16
C ALA A 115 11.56 8.96 4.06
N THR A 116 11.82 7.96 3.21
CA THR A 116 13.15 7.37 3.01
C THR A 116 14.12 8.30 2.26
N LYS A 117 13.64 9.08 1.30
CA LYS A 117 14.48 10.00 0.48
C LYS A 117 14.82 11.29 1.20
N LEU A 118 13.85 11.89 1.88
CA LEU A 118 14.04 13.16 2.61
C LEU A 118 14.42 12.97 4.08
N LYS A 119 14.37 11.73 4.60
CA LYS A 119 14.65 11.39 6.01
C LYS A 119 13.72 12.13 6.97
N THR A 120 12.41 12.05 6.70
CA THR A 120 11.37 12.82 7.42
C THR A 120 11.18 12.41 8.87
N TRP A 121 11.83 11.34 9.34
CA TRP A 121 11.94 11.00 10.76
C TRP A 121 12.86 11.95 11.55
N SER A 122 13.52 12.90 10.88
CA SER A 122 14.39 13.92 11.51
C SER A 122 13.83 15.32 11.29
N ASP A 123 14.09 16.23 12.24
CA ASP A 123 13.68 17.63 12.12
C ASP A 123 14.25 18.30 10.88
N ASN A 124 15.48 17.95 10.50
CA ASN A 124 16.11 18.47 9.28
C ASN A 124 15.39 17.98 8.01
N GLY A 125 14.97 16.71 7.98
CA GLY A 125 14.18 16.17 6.88
C GLY A 125 12.81 16.85 6.76
N ILE A 126 12.15 17.09 7.89
CA ILE A 126 10.88 17.83 7.94
C ILE A 126 11.05 19.26 7.43
N LYS A 127 12.09 19.98 7.89
CA LYS A 127 12.41 21.34 7.40
C LYS A 127 12.70 21.35 5.90
N ARG A 128 13.40 20.34 5.39
CA ARG A 128 13.68 20.19 3.95
C ARG A 128 12.40 19.99 3.16
N MET A 129 11.46 19.18 3.64
CA MET A 129 10.16 18.99 3.02
C MET A 129 9.32 20.29 3.03
N GLN A 130 9.32 21.03 4.13
CA GLN A 130 8.68 22.35 4.21
C GLN A 130 9.28 23.34 3.22
N LEU A 131 10.61 23.35 3.07
CA LEU A 131 11.29 24.20 2.09
C LEU A 131 10.90 23.85 0.65
N ILE A 132 10.74 22.56 0.33
CA ILE A 132 10.29 22.12 -1.01
C ILE A 132 8.89 22.68 -1.30
N LEU A 133 7.94 22.52 -0.37
CA LEU A 133 6.58 23.06 -0.51
C LEU A 133 6.59 24.59 -0.64
N ALA A 134 7.43 25.27 0.13
CA ALA A 134 7.59 26.72 0.03
C ALA A 134 8.19 27.17 -1.31
N ARG A 135 9.18 26.44 -1.85
CA ARG A 135 9.74 26.71 -3.20
C ARG A 135 8.69 26.54 -4.31
N MET A 136 7.69 25.67 -4.09
CA MET A 136 6.56 25.52 -5.00
C MET A 136 5.50 26.61 -4.86
N GLY A 137 5.66 27.54 -3.90
CA GLY A 137 4.68 28.59 -3.63
C GLY A 137 3.41 28.07 -2.95
N PHE A 138 3.45 26.89 -2.33
CA PHE A 138 2.31 26.37 -1.57
C PHE A 138 2.35 26.94 -0.16
N ALA A 139 1.33 27.73 0.20
CA ALA A 139 1.21 28.30 1.53
C ALA A 139 1.13 27.20 2.59
N ARG A 140 1.65 27.51 3.79
CA ARG A 140 1.69 26.53 4.89
C ARG A 140 0.30 26.18 5.38
N GLU A 141 -0.63 27.14 5.45
CA GLU A 141 -2.02 26.84 5.80
C GLU A 141 -2.67 25.90 4.78
N GLU A 142 -2.47 26.17 3.49
CA GLU A 142 -2.99 25.34 2.39
C GLU A 142 -2.49 23.90 2.48
N CYS A 143 -1.22 23.68 2.81
CA CYS A 143 -0.66 22.33 2.93
C CYS A 143 -1.18 21.56 4.15
N ARG A 144 -1.74 22.24 5.16
CA ARG A 144 -2.18 21.65 6.44
C ARG A 144 -3.70 21.48 6.55
N GLN A 145 -4.49 22.17 5.73
CA GLN A 145 -5.91 21.90 5.61
C GLN A 145 -6.19 20.63 4.83
N LYS A 146 -7.38 20.05 4.99
CA LYS A 146 -7.80 18.88 4.20
C LYS A 146 -7.66 19.20 2.72
N PHE A 147 -7.10 18.25 1.95
CA PHE A 147 -6.85 18.42 0.53
C PHE A 147 -8.13 18.79 -0.23
N GLN A 148 -9.28 18.25 0.14
CA GLN A 148 -10.58 18.61 -0.45
C GLN A 148 -10.85 20.12 -0.41
N PHE A 149 -10.45 20.82 0.65
CA PHE A 149 -10.65 22.26 0.83
C PHE A 149 -9.50 23.12 0.30
N MET A 150 -8.39 22.51 -0.13
CA MET A 150 -7.28 23.22 -0.75
C MET A 150 -7.73 23.93 -2.04
N SER A 151 -7.20 25.14 -2.24
CA SER A 151 -7.52 25.98 -3.39
C SER A 151 -7.34 25.26 -4.73
N VAL A 152 -8.29 25.47 -5.63
CA VAL A 152 -8.32 24.82 -6.95
C VAL A 152 -7.08 25.18 -7.78
N ASP A 153 -6.59 26.42 -7.65
CA ASP A 153 -5.39 26.88 -8.38
C ASP A 153 -4.10 26.20 -7.92
N ILE A 154 -4.00 25.82 -6.63
CA ILE A 154 -2.87 25.01 -6.14
C ILE A 154 -3.00 23.59 -6.69
N LYS A 155 -4.17 22.97 -6.58
CA LYS A 155 -4.42 21.62 -7.12
C LYS A 155 -4.10 21.51 -8.61
N ARG A 156 -4.52 22.50 -9.40
CA ARG A 156 -4.31 22.54 -10.85
C ARG A 156 -2.82 22.59 -11.22
N ARG A 157 -2.02 23.36 -10.49
CA ARG A 157 -0.58 23.52 -10.74
C ARG A 157 0.27 22.47 -10.01
N MET A 158 -0.32 21.66 -9.14
CA MET A 158 0.41 20.77 -8.24
C MET A 158 1.27 19.76 -9.00
N LYS A 159 0.71 19.14 -10.05
CA LYS A 159 1.42 18.16 -10.87
C LYS A 159 2.67 18.78 -11.51
N ASP A 160 2.51 19.89 -12.21
CA ASP A 160 3.61 20.61 -12.87
C ASP A 160 4.71 21.01 -11.87
N MET A 161 4.31 21.49 -10.68
CA MET A 161 5.27 21.90 -9.64
C MET A 161 6.01 20.70 -9.04
N PHE A 162 5.33 19.57 -8.88
CA PHE A 162 5.98 18.33 -8.43
C PHE A 162 6.96 17.79 -9.46
N GLU A 163 6.55 17.70 -10.73
CA GLU A 163 7.42 17.24 -11.83
C GLU A 163 8.64 18.15 -12.02
N LYS A 164 8.48 19.46 -11.79
CA LYS A 164 9.59 20.42 -11.90
C LYS A 164 10.58 20.36 -10.75
N PHE A 165 10.11 20.34 -9.49
CA PHE A 165 10.97 20.55 -8.33
C PHE A 165 11.40 19.26 -7.62
N LEU A 166 10.57 18.21 -7.57
CA LEU A 166 10.89 16.98 -6.84
C LEU A 166 12.12 16.22 -7.38
N PRO A 167 12.39 16.19 -8.70
CA PRO A 167 13.59 15.53 -9.23
C PRO A 167 14.91 16.08 -8.67
N GLU A 168 14.99 17.40 -8.38
CA GLU A 168 16.17 18.03 -7.76
C GLU A 168 16.52 17.41 -6.38
N TYR A 169 15.56 16.76 -5.75
CA TYR A 169 15.69 16.13 -4.43
C TYR A 169 15.78 14.60 -4.48
N GLY A 170 15.90 14.02 -5.68
CA GLY A 170 16.00 12.57 -5.89
C GLY A 170 14.66 11.83 -5.80
N LEU A 171 13.55 12.57 -5.93
CA LEU A 171 12.17 12.08 -5.98
C LEU A 171 11.70 12.04 -7.45
N THR A 172 12.37 11.23 -8.28
CA THR A 172 12.16 11.17 -9.73
C THR A 172 10.95 10.33 -10.16
N GLU A 173 10.57 9.34 -9.35
CA GLU A 173 9.49 8.39 -9.64
C GLU A 173 8.26 8.69 -8.79
N PHE A 174 7.91 9.97 -8.68
CA PHE A 174 6.88 10.42 -7.75
C PHE A 174 5.46 10.04 -8.19
N TYR A 175 5.22 9.96 -9.50
CA TYR A 175 3.95 9.56 -10.08
C TYR A 175 4.00 8.09 -10.55
N TYR A 176 2.86 7.43 -10.48
CA TYR A 176 2.63 6.12 -11.07
C TYR A 176 1.25 6.09 -11.73
N ARG A 177 1.08 5.23 -12.73
CA ARG A 177 -0.22 5.05 -13.38
C ARG A 177 -1.14 4.30 -12.42
N GLY A 178 -2.20 4.95 -11.95
CA GLY A 178 -3.20 4.41 -11.03
C GLY A 178 -4.58 4.30 -11.68
N PHE A 179 -5.54 3.76 -10.92
CA PHE A 179 -6.91 3.53 -11.35
C PHE A 179 -7.89 4.29 -10.48
N LEU A 180 -8.87 4.92 -11.11
CA LEU A 180 -9.90 5.71 -10.45
C LEU A 180 -11.27 5.15 -10.79
N LEU A 181 -12.11 5.06 -9.78
CA LEU A 181 -13.53 4.82 -9.97
C LEU A 181 -14.29 6.14 -9.88
N LEU A 182 -15.02 6.47 -10.94
CA LEU A 182 -15.93 7.59 -10.97
C LEU A 182 -17.34 7.07 -10.69
N HIS A 183 -17.91 7.47 -9.57
CA HIS A 183 -19.26 7.08 -9.16
C HIS A 183 -20.14 8.32 -9.01
N GLY A 184 -21.29 8.34 -9.70
CA GLY A 184 -22.19 9.48 -9.69
C GLY A 184 -21.57 10.75 -10.30
N TYR A 185 -21.99 11.91 -9.78
CA TYR A 185 -21.63 13.22 -10.37
C TYR A 185 -20.22 13.72 -9.99
N SER A 186 -19.71 13.36 -8.80
CA SER A 186 -18.49 13.98 -8.26
C SER A 186 -17.59 13.06 -7.44
N SER A 187 -18.04 11.84 -7.10
CA SER A 187 -17.25 10.95 -6.24
C SER A 187 -16.18 10.24 -7.07
N LYS A 188 -14.92 10.60 -6.83
CA LYS A 188 -13.75 9.93 -7.40
C LYS A 188 -13.06 9.15 -6.29
N VAL A 189 -12.83 7.86 -6.50
CA VAL A 189 -12.16 7.01 -5.52
C VAL A 189 -10.94 6.36 -6.17
N SER A 190 -9.77 6.58 -5.60
CA SER A 190 -8.54 5.93 -6.04
C SER A 190 -8.50 4.47 -5.61
N ALA A 191 -8.05 3.58 -6.49
CA ALA A 191 -7.84 2.18 -6.16
C ALA A 191 -6.87 2.01 -4.97
N ALA A 192 -5.84 2.85 -4.87
CA ALA A 192 -4.90 2.80 -3.75
C ALA A 192 -5.57 3.19 -2.43
N ASP A 193 -6.43 4.21 -2.44
CA ASP A 193 -7.18 4.64 -1.26
C ASP A 193 -8.16 3.55 -0.78
N VAL A 194 -8.83 2.85 -1.72
CA VAL A 194 -9.66 1.68 -1.38
C VAL A 194 -8.83 0.59 -0.71
N VAL A 195 -7.69 0.24 -1.31
CA VAL A 195 -6.79 -0.79 -0.77
C VAL A 195 -6.36 -0.43 0.65
N TYR A 196 -5.87 0.79 0.88
CA TYR A 196 -5.48 1.22 2.23
C TYR A 196 -6.63 1.13 3.23
N GLY A 197 -7.82 1.59 2.85
CA GLY A 197 -9.00 1.56 3.72
C GLY A 197 -9.45 0.14 4.06
N VAL A 198 -9.51 -0.75 3.06
CA VAL A 198 -9.91 -2.15 3.24
C VAL A 198 -8.87 -2.92 4.06
N THR A 199 -7.58 -2.72 3.80
CA THR A 199 -6.50 -3.33 4.60
C THR A 199 -6.59 -2.90 6.06
N ALA A 200 -6.83 -1.61 6.33
CA ALA A 200 -6.98 -1.14 7.70
C ALA A 200 -8.21 -1.72 8.40
N LEU A 201 -9.33 -1.93 7.70
CA LEU A 201 -10.50 -2.61 8.26
C LEU A 201 -10.19 -4.06 8.67
N LEU A 202 -9.40 -4.77 7.85
CA LEU A 202 -8.94 -6.13 8.15
C LEU A 202 -7.99 -6.17 9.36
N GLU A 203 -7.11 -5.18 9.48
CA GLU A 203 -6.10 -5.11 10.54
C GLU A 203 -6.61 -4.46 11.84
N SER A 204 -7.76 -3.79 11.82
CA SER A 204 -8.34 -3.09 12.97
C SER A 204 -9.01 -4.04 13.97
N SER A 205 -8.24 -4.79 14.76
CA SER A 205 -8.78 -5.43 15.97
C SER A 205 -8.72 -4.44 17.13
N VAL A 206 -9.85 -3.79 17.44
CA VAL A 206 -9.93 -2.80 18.54
C VAL A 206 -10.12 -3.46 19.91
N GLU A 207 -10.54 -4.73 20.00
CA GLU A 207 -10.88 -5.32 21.30
C GLU A 207 -10.38 -6.77 21.45
N SER A 208 -9.91 -7.07 22.66
CA SER A 208 -9.51 -8.38 23.20
C SER A 208 -10.67 -9.39 23.31
N ASP A 209 -11.88 -9.00 22.93
CA ASP A 209 -13.11 -9.76 23.10
C ASP A 209 -13.32 -10.80 21.99
N GLY A 210 -12.26 -11.56 21.65
CA GLY A 210 -12.34 -12.72 20.74
C GLY A 210 -13.10 -12.47 19.43
N SER A 211 -13.24 -11.21 19.00
CA SER A 211 -14.07 -10.79 17.89
C SER A 211 -13.38 -11.27 16.61
N CYS A 212 -13.80 -12.47 16.23
CA CYS A 212 -13.26 -13.33 15.21
C CYS A 212 -12.85 -12.56 13.95
N ALA A 213 -11.65 -12.80 13.44
CA ALA A 213 -11.15 -12.29 12.15
C ALA A 213 -12.18 -12.41 11.00
N SER A 214 -13.09 -13.39 11.08
CA SER A 214 -14.22 -13.54 10.16
C SER A 214 -15.17 -12.34 10.14
N LYS A 215 -15.38 -11.64 11.26
CA LYS A 215 -16.22 -10.43 11.33
C LYS A 215 -15.54 -9.27 10.64
N GLN A 216 -14.24 -9.02 10.90
CA GLN A 216 -13.49 -7.99 10.19
C GLN A 216 -13.44 -8.28 8.69
N PHE A 217 -13.28 -9.54 8.30
CA PHE A 217 -13.36 -9.95 6.90
C PHE A 217 -14.69 -9.56 6.26
N GLY A 218 -15.82 -9.84 6.93
CA GLY A 218 -17.14 -9.44 6.44
C GLY A 218 -17.30 -7.92 6.31
N VAL A 219 -16.77 -7.14 7.26
CA VAL A 219 -16.79 -5.67 7.20
C VAL A 219 -15.95 -5.13 6.04
N ALA A 220 -14.74 -5.66 5.85
CA ALA A 220 -13.85 -5.29 4.77
C ALA A 220 -14.42 -5.67 3.40
N TYR A 221 -15.01 -6.86 3.28
CA TYR A 221 -15.69 -7.33 2.08
C TYR A 221 -16.88 -6.41 1.73
N ASP A 222 -17.69 -6.04 2.73
CA ASP A 222 -18.78 -5.10 2.57
C ASP A 222 -18.32 -3.71 2.09
N ALA A 223 -17.12 -3.27 2.49
CA ALA A 223 -16.55 -1.97 2.11
C ALA A 223 -16.07 -1.91 0.65
N LEU A 224 -15.89 -3.07 -0.01
CA LEU A 224 -15.62 -3.14 -1.45
C LEU A 224 -16.86 -2.81 -2.28
N SER A 225 -18.06 -2.93 -1.70
CA SER A 225 -19.30 -2.60 -2.38
C SER A 225 -19.48 -1.08 -2.51
N LEU A 226 -19.73 -0.63 -3.74
CA LEU A 226 -19.92 0.78 -4.08
C LEU A 226 -21.13 1.42 -3.41
N SER A 227 -22.07 0.61 -2.89
CA SER A 227 -23.24 1.10 -2.15
C SER A 227 -22.96 1.43 -0.68
N LYS A 228 -21.79 1.05 -0.15
CA LYS A 228 -21.46 1.18 1.29
C LYS A 228 -20.20 2.03 1.54
N LEU A 229 -20.11 3.19 0.87
CA LEU A 229 -18.93 4.08 0.95
C LEU A 229 -18.60 4.56 2.38
N GLU A 230 -19.60 4.68 3.26
CA GLU A 230 -19.39 5.08 4.67
C GLU A 230 -18.44 4.12 5.42
N LYS A 231 -18.56 2.81 5.17
CA LYS A 231 -17.67 1.80 5.79
C LYS A 231 -16.24 1.98 5.30
N LEU A 232 -16.10 2.31 4.01
CA LEU A 232 -14.79 2.54 3.41
C LEU A 232 -14.14 3.80 3.98
N GLU A 233 -14.89 4.88 4.18
CA GLU A 233 -14.38 6.11 4.81
C GLU A 233 -13.85 5.83 6.22
N ILE A 234 -14.57 5.04 7.03
CA ILE A 234 -14.09 4.59 8.35
C ILE A 234 -12.75 3.84 8.22
N GLY A 235 -12.66 2.94 7.24
CA GLY A 235 -11.42 2.22 6.93
C GLY A 235 -10.26 3.15 6.56
N MET A 236 -10.50 4.15 5.71
CA MET A 236 -9.49 5.15 5.35
C MET A 236 -9.03 5.96 6.57
N GLN A 237 -9.95 6.34 7.46
CA GLN A 237 -9.59 7.02 8.71
C GLN A 237 -8.76 6.13 9.65
N GLN A 238 -9.04 4.83 9.70
CA GLN A 238 -8.20 3.86 10.42
C GLN A 238 -6.82 3.72 9.78
N ALA A 239 -6.74 3.65 8.45
CA ALA A 239 -5.49 3.57 7.72
C ALA A 239 -4.57 4.78 8.01
N ILE A 240 -5.12 5.99 8.10
CA ILE A 240 -4.38 7.18 8.52
C ILE A 240 -3.78 7.01 9.92
N LYS A 241 -4.55 6.46 10.87
CA LYS A 241 -4.08 6.21 12.25
C LYS A 241 -2.96 5.17 12.28
N VAL A 242 -3.13 4.07 11.55
CA VAL A 242 -2.13 3.00 11.42
C VAL A 242 -0.84 3.57 10.83
N GLN A 243 -0.91 4.34 9.74
CA GLN A 243 0.28 4.89 9.09
C GLN A 243 1.03 5.89 9.98
N ARG A 244 0.31 6.73 10.75
CA ARG A 244 0.94 7.61 11.75
C ARG A 244 1.66 6.81 12.83
N ALA A 245 1.08 5.69 13.28
CA ALA A 245 1.72 4.80 14.24
C ALA A 245 2.97 4.14 13.65
N ILE A 246 2.91 3.65 12.40
CA ILE A 246 4.04 3.08 11.66
C ILE A 246 5.18 4.11 11.57
N LEU A 247 4.90 5.34 11.12
CA LEU A 247 5.91 6.39 11.01
C LEU A 247 6.54 6.71 12.37
N ARG A 248 5.73 6.82 13.43
CA ARG A 248 6.21 7.08 14.80
C ARG A 248 7.14 5.97 15.30
N GLN A 249 6.72 4.71 15.17
CA GLN A 249 7.51 3.56 15.62
C GLN A 249 8.78 3.39 14.77
N GLY A 250 8.68 3.53 13.45
CA GLY A 250 9.83 3.49 12.55
C GLY A 250 10.84 4.60 12.87
N SER A 251 10.37 5.82 13.12
CA SER A 251 11.23 6.95 13.51
C SER A 251 11.94 6.69 14.85
N ALA A 252 11.23 6.14 15.83
CA ALA A 252 11.80 5.75 17.12
C ALA A 252 12.86 4.64 16.96
N ALA A 253 12.59 3.64 16.10
CA ALA A 253 13.53 2.54 15.86
C ALA A 253 14.82 3.01 15.15
N ILE A 254 14.73 3.99 14.26
CA ILE A 254 15.89 4.56 13.55
C ILE A 254 16.72 5.46 14.47
N THR A 255 16.07 6.26 15.32
CA THR A 255 16.76 7.25 16.18
C THR A 255 17.31 6.64 17.47
N LYS A 256 16.65 5.62 18.02
CA LYS A 256 17.09 4.94 19.23
C LYS A 256 18.24 3.97 18.94
N LYS A 257 19.42 4.27 19.49
CA LYS A 257 20.60 3.40 19.38
C LYS A 257 20.29 2.02 19.96
N GLY A 258 20.60 0.96 19.20
CA GLY A 258 20.44 -0.44 19.63
C GLY A 258 19.10 -1.10 19.24
N SER A 259 18.14 -0.34 18.70
CA SER A 259 16.89 -0.88 18.15
C SER A 259 17.09 -1.62 16.83
N ILE A 260 17.97 -1.13 15.96
CA ILE A 260 18.40 -1.83 14.73
C ILE A 260 19.79 -2.40 14.98
N ARG A 261 19.91 -3.72 14.93
CA ARG A 261 21.19 -4.45 15.11
C ARG A 261 21.58 -5.09 13.78
N SER A 262 22.83 -4.89 13.35
CA SER A 262 23.37 -5.53 12.17
C SER A 262 24.30 -6.65 12.58
N GLY A 263 24.00 -7.90 12.18
CA GLY A 263 24.83 -9.08 12.46
C GLY A 263 26.20 -9.07 11.76
N SER A 264 26.40 -8.19 10.77
CA SER A 264 27.69 -8.03 10.07
C SER A 264 28.01 -6.55 9.82
N LYS A 265 29.31 -6.20 9.74
CA LYS A 265 29.76 -4.83 9.42
C LYS A 265 29.14 -4.36 8.09
N PHE A 266 28.71 -3.10 8.03
CA PHE A 266 28.29 -2.46 6.79
C PHE A 266 29.52 -2.33 5.87
N ARG A 267 29.40 -2.70 4.59
CA ARG A 267 30.42 -2.45 3.57
C ARG A 267 29.80 -1.60 2.47
N TRP A 268 30.51 -0.56 2.03
CA TRP A 268 30.06 0.25 0.90
C TRP A 268 30.00 -0.61 -0.37
N GLY A 269 28.90 -0.53 -1.12
CA GLY A 269 28.66 -1.36 -2.31
C GLY A 269 28.09 -2.75 -2.03
N ALA A 270 27.82 -3.11 -0.77
CA ALA A 270 27.21 -4.40 -0.44
C ALA A 270 25.74 -4.48 -0.88
N LYS A 271 25.32 -5.70 -1.24
CA LYS A 271 23.93 -6.06 -1.54
C LYS A 271 23.01 -5.65 -0.37
N MET A 272 21.79 -5.19 -0.69
CA MET A 272 20.74 -4.90 0.31
C MET A 272 20.61 -6.09 1.26
N LYS A 273 20.74 -5.84 2.56
CA LYS A 273 20.61 -6.88 3.58
C LYS A 273 19.12 -7.13 3.86
N PRO A 274 18.71 -8.39 4.05
CA PRO A 274 17.36 -8.68 4.53
C PRO A 274 17.18 -8.17 5.98
N LEU A 275 15.95 -7.89 6.38
CA LEU A 275 15.59 -7.37 7.69
C LEU A 275 14.71 -8.39 8.42
N ILE A 276 14.95 -8.58 9.72
CA ILE A 276 14.07 -9.33 10.61
C ILE A 276 13.46 -8.35 11.59
N CYS A 277 12.15 -8.35 11.71
CA CYS A 277 11.41 -7.62 12.73
C CYS A 277 10.89 -8.61 13.77
N VAL A 278 10.95 -8.22 15.04
CA VAL A 278 10.55 -9.06 16.18
C VAL A 278 9.58 -8.26 17.03
N CYS A 279 8.40 -8.82 17.29
CA CYS A 279 7.36 -8.19 18.09
C CYS A 279 6.84 -9.18 19.15
N TYR A 280 6.74 -8.72 20.40
CA TYR A 280 6.13 -9.52 21.47
C TYR A 280 4.61 -9.46 21.38
N THR A 281 3.94 -10.58 21.62
CA THR A 281 2.49 -10.61 21.80
C THR A 281 2.09 -9.87 23.08
N GLN A 282 0.80 -9.53 23.23
CA GLN A 282 0.30 -8.77 24.39
C GLN A 282 0.67 -9.43 25.73
N GLU A 283 0.60 -10.76 25.79
CA GLU A 283 0.93 -11.55 26.98
C GLU A 283 2.44 -11.81 27.15
N ARG A 284 3.27 -11.39 26.19
CA ARG A 284 4.75 -11.54 26.16
C ARG A 284 5.32 -12.96 26.27
N HIS A 285 4.48 -13.99 26.26
CA HIS A 285 4.92 -15.39 26.23
C HIS A 285 5.38 -15.79 24.84
N GLN A 286 4.75 -15.23 23.81
CA GLN A 286 5.05 -15.51 22.42
C GLN A 286 5.61 -14.29 21.68
N VAL A 287 6.30 -14.56 20.59
CA VAL A 287 6.99 -13.57 19.78
C VAL A 287 6.68 -13.85 18.32
N LEU A 288 6.16 -12.83 17.63
CA LEU A 288 6.01 -12.81 16.19
C LEU A 288 7.31 -12.31 15.56
N ILE A 289 7.90 -13.13 14.69
CA ILE A 289 9.09 -12.81 13.91
C ILE A 289 8.70 -12.71 12.45
N VAL A 290 9.06 -11.61 11.79
CA VAL A 290 8.77 -11.37 10.37
C VAL A 290 10.08 -11.10 9.63
N GLY A 291 10.31 -11.84 8.55
CA GLY A 291 11.46 -11.71 7.67
C GLY A 291 11.12 -10.97 6.38
N VAL A 292 11.71 -9.79 6.19
CA VAL A 292 11.44 -8.92 5.05
C VAL A 292 12.68 -8.80 4.17
N CYS A 293 12.52 -9.08 2.88
CA CYS A 293 13.52 -8.79 1.86
C CYS A 293 13.24 -7.44 1.21
N GLY A 294 14.27 -6.82 0.61
CA GLY A 294 14.06 -5.60 -0.19
C GLY A 294 13.11 -5.86 -1.37
N LYS A 295 12.52 -4.79 -1.91
CA LYS A 295 11.62 -4.83 -3.06
C LYS A 295 12.15 -5.77 -4.15
N PRO A 296 11.31 -6.68 -4.69
CA PRO A 296 11.71 -7.57 -5.78
C PRO A 296 12.30 -6.78 -6.95
N ARG A 297 13.29 -7.36 -7.64
CA ARG A 297 13.85 -6.80 -8.89
C ARG A 297 13.47 -7.69 -10.06
N LEU A 298 13.29 -7.10 -11.24
CA LEU A 298 13.04 -7.88 -12.45
C LEU A 298 14.21 -8.86 -12.69
N GLY A 299 13.89 -10.12 -12.98
CA GLY A 299 14.88 -11.19 -13.17
C GLY A 299 15.56 -11.69 -11.90
N ALA A 300 15.13 -11.24 -10.71
CA ALA A 300 15.61 -11.81 -9.45
C ALA A 300 15.20 -13.30 -9.38
N VAL A 301 16.20 -14.18 -9.44
CA VAL A 301 16.04 -15.64 -9.39
C VAL A 301 15.63 -16.12 -7.98
N GLN A 302 15.80 -15.27 -6.95
CA GLN A 302 15.56 -15.62 -5.55
C GLN A 302 14.46 -14.73 -4.96
N GLY A 303 13.34 -15.37 -4.59
CA GLY A 303 12.31 -14.78 -3.73
C GLY A 303 12.73 -14.70 -2.26
N ASN A 304 11.78 -14.44 -1.37
CA ASN A 304 12.01 -14.38 0.07
C ASN A 304 12.42 -15.77 0.62
N ALA A 305 13.66 -15.88 1.10
CA ALA A 305 14.21 -17.14 1.61
C ALA A 305 13.83 -17.42 3.08
N PHE A 306 13.26 -16.43 3.79
CA PHE A 306 12.98 -16.55 5.22
C PHE A 306 12.02 -17.68 5.56
N GLY A 307 11.06 -18.01 4.70
CA GLY A 307 10.11 -19.07 5.03
C GLY A 307 10.73 -20.44 5.21
N ILE A 308 11.67 -20.81 4.33
CA ILE A 308 12.43 -22.07 4.47
C ILE A 308 13.40 -21.96 5.65
N ALA A 309 14.06 -20.81 5.79
CA ALA A 309 15.06 -20.60 6.85
C ALA A 309 14.44 -20.64 8.26
N PHE A 310 13.26 -20.03 8.46
CA PHE A 310 12.53 -20.04 9.72
C PHE A 310 12.09 -21.44 10.12
N ARG A 311 11.49 -22.18 9.19
CA ARG A 311 11.05 -23.57 9.45
C ARG A 311 12.23 -24.46 9.85
N ASN A 312 13.29 -24.46 9.05
CA ASN A 312 14.47 -25.28 9.32
C ASN A 312 15.14 -24.90 10.64
N ALA A 313 15.23 -23.60 10.96
CA ALA A 313 15.80 -23.15 12.22
C ALA A 313 14.95 -23.57 13.43
N ALA A 314 13.62 -23.49 13.32
CA ALA A 314 12.72 -23.87 14.41
C ALA A 314 12.69 -25.40 14.65
N GLU A 315 12.70 -26.20 13.58
CA GLU A 315 12.77 -27.66 13.63
C GLU A 315 14.09 -28.14 14.28
N GLU A 316 15.22 -27.53 13.90
CA GLU A 316 16.53 -27.89 14.45
C GLU A 316 16.72 -27.43 15.91
N THR A 317 16.09 -26.34 16.33
CA THR A 317 16.11 -25.94 17.75
C THR A 317 15.09 -26.68 18.60
N GLY A 318 14.21 -27.50 18.01
CA GLY A 318 13.12 -28.18 18.71
C GLY A 318 12.14 -27.20 19.38
N ALA A 319 12.03 -25.98 18.84
CA ALA A 319 11.16 -24.96 19.42
C ALA A 319 9.71 -25.25 19.01
N GLU A 320 8.77 -25.04 19.94
CA GLU A 320 7.36 -24.99 19.57
C GLU A 320 7.11 -23.71 18.77
N PHE A 321 6.51 -23.86 17.59
CA PHE A 321 6.26 -22.74 16.69
C PHE A 321 4.92 -22.86 15.98
N PHE A 322 4.37 -21.69 15.66
CA PHE A 322 3.22 -21.57 14.77
C PHE A 322 3.65 -20.90 13.47
N HIS A 323 3.28 -21.53 12.35
CA HIS A 323 3.56 -21.07 11.00
C HIS A 323 2.34 -21.36 10.13
N GLU A 324 1.70 -20.31 9.61
CA GLU A 324 0.62 -20.51 8.65
C GLU A 324 1.20 -20.81 7.26
N LEU A 325 0.63 -21.81 6.59
CA LEU A 325 1.10 -22.26 5.28
C LEU A 325 0.83 -21.26 4.14
N PHE A 326 0.11 -20.16 4.41
CA PHE A 326 -0.25 -19.16 3.40
C PHE A 326 0.86 -18.14 3.16
N GLU A 327 1.36 -17.49 4.22
CA GLU A 327 2.49 -16.57 4.13
C GLU A 327 3.68 -17.12 4.87
N SER A 328 4.74 -17.38 4.12
CA SER A 328 5.90 -18.10 4.63
C SER A 328 6.85 -17.23 5.45
N SER A 329 6.80 -15.90 5.26
CA SER A 329 7.82 -14.98 5.76
C SER A 329 7.66 -14.54 7.21
N TRP A 330 6.85 -15.22 8.01
CA TRP A 330 6.70 -14.96 9.44
C TRP A 330 6.54 -16.26 10.23
N ILE A 331 6.84 -16.21 11.52
CA ILE A 331 6.72 -17.35 12.45
C ILE A 331 6.40 -16.81 13.85
N VAL A 332 5.62 -17.54 14.62
CA VAL A 332 5.40 -17.27 16.06
C VAL A 332 6.12 -18.33 16.88
N LEU A 333 6.88 -17.89 17.86
CA LEU A 333 7.71 -18.72 18.72
C LEU A 333 7.52 -18.32 20.19
N ASP A 334 7.78 -19.24 21.11
CA ASP A 334 7.91 -18.87 22.51
C ASP A 334 9.12 -17.96 22.75
N ALA A 335 8.94 -16.97 23.63
CA ALA A 335 9.95 -15.96 23.94
C ALA A 335 11.28 -16.57 24.43
N VAL A 336 11.22 -17.73 25.09
CA VAL A 336 12.40 -18.46 25.59
C VAL A 336 13.25 -19.04 24.46
N ALA A 337 12.62 -19.43 23.34
CA ALA A 337 13.29 -20.06 22.19
C ALA A 337 13.91 -19.04 21.23
N VAL A 338 13.61 -17.74 21.35
CA VAL A 338 14.04 -16.71 20.37
C VAL A 338 15.56 -16.63 20.25
N ASN A 339 16.31 -16.72 21.35
CA ASN A 339 17.77 -16.57 21.29
C ASN A 339 18.44 -17.74 20.54
N SER A 340 18.08 -18.99 20.87
CA SER A 340 18.61 -20.17 20.18
C SER A 340 18.19 -20.17 18.69
N PHE A 341 16.94 -19.81 18.42
CA PHE A 341 16.42 -19.64 17.06
C PHE A 341 17.22 -18.61 16.24
N MET A 342 17.47 -17.41 16.78
CA MET A 342 18.19 -16.35 16.07
C MET A 342 19.66 -16.70 15.80
N ILE A 343 20.31 -17.42 16.72
CA ILE A 343 21.67 -17.95 16.50
C ILE A 343 21.65 -18.90 15.31
N ARG A 344 20.74 -19.89 15.33
CA ARG A 344 20.66 -20.91 14.28
C ARG A 344 20.27 -20.33 12.92
N LEU A 345 19.35 -19.38 12.90
CA LEU A 345 18.92 -18.69 11.70
C LEU A 345 20.08 -17.94 11.02
N THR A 346 20.99 -17.37 11.80
CA THR A 346 22.17 -16.65 11.27
C THR A 346 23.10 -17.60 10.52
N GLU A 347 23.18 -18.87 10.88
CA GLU A 347 23.99 -19.88 10.17
C GLU A 347 23.37 -20.36 8.85
N LYS A 348 22.08 -20.04 8.60
CA LYS A 348 21.33 -20.55 7.43
C LYS A 348 21.13 -19.51 6.32
N LEU A 349 21.16 -18.22 6.67
CA LEU A 349 20.93 -17.11 5.73
C LEU A 349 22.21 -16.57 5.09
N TRP A 350 23.37 -17.03 5.57
CA TRP A 350 24.72 -16.70 5.12
C TRP A 350 25.51 -17.98 4.95
#